data_AF-A0A2E0M1L6-F1
#
_entry.id   AF-A0A2E0M1L6-F1
#
_cell.length_a   1.000
_cell.length_b   1.000
_cell.length_c   1.000
_cell.angle_alpha   90.00
_cell.angle_beta   90.00
_cell.angle_gamma   90.00
#
_symmetry.space_group_name_H-M   'P 1'
#
loop_
_entity.id
_entity.type
_entity.pdbx_description
1 polymer ?
#
loop_
_entity_poly.entity_id
_entity_poly.type
_entity_poly.pdbx_seq_one_letter_code
_entity_poly.pdbx_strand_id
1 'polypeptide(L)'
;MRKAPENTIAGIDQAAREGATWVEFDVKLTRDGIPVLMHDVNLKRTTGYKALVRDADYQVIRSLDAGYRFHEDFRNEPVPSLREALERCAMLGLTPNIEIKPCPGRERQTGMAVTEAIKAHWPKAELPPLLSSFSTKSLLAARYDAPAYPRGLLANRMPRDWQRLANRLELTALHLNGTHITTAQLADCRDAGLPVLAWTINHPRLAASLVASGVQGIITDCPATIRNALAELPPGLQKLRDAWHSDMPDQHCPALLDLPTVSGPAIHRRRPYTRLRRYAMNKWA
;
A
#
# COMPACT_ATOMS: atom_id res chain seq x y z
N MET A 1 21.27 0.52 4.85
CA MET A 1 20.76 0.35 6.24
C MET A 1 19.60 1.31 6.42
N ARG A 2 18.63 0.95 7.26
CA ARG A 2 17.54 1.85 7.68
C ARG A 2 18.12 3.10 8.32
N LYS A 3 17.50 4.27 8.11
CA LYS A 3 17.98 5.57 8.63
C LYS A 3 17.06 6.22 9.66
N ALA A 4 15.91 5.63 9.92
CA ALA A 4 14.97 6.05 10.97
C ALA A 4 14.24 4.81 11.52
N PRO A 5 13.67 4.89 12.74
CA PRO A 5 12.83 3.82 13.29
C PRO A 5 11.63 3.55 12.36
N GLU A 6 11.27 2.28 12.21
CA GLU A 6 10.14 1.85 11.40
C GLU A 6 8.81 2.31 12.01
N ASN A 7 7.77 2.53 11.18
CA ASN A 7 6.42 2.81 11.65
C ASN A 7 6.30 4.04 12.58
N THR A 8 7.13 5.08 12.38
CA THR A 8 7.09 6.34 13.12
C THR A 8 6.95 7.56 12.19
N ILE A 9 6.66 8.73 12.76
CA ILE A 9 6.64 9.99 12.00
C ILE A 9 8.04 10.33 11.49
N ALA A 10 9.07 10.11 12.30
CA ALA A 10 10.46 10.24 11.87
C ALA A 10 10.81 9.33 10.68
N GLY A 11 10.24 8.12 10.61
CA GLY A 11 10.37 7.21 9.47
C GLY A 11 9.75 7.78 8.19
N ILE A 12 8.54 8.33 8.29
CA ILE A 12 7.84 8.98 7.17
C ILE A 12 8.64 10.20 6.67
N ASP A 13 9.12 11.03 7.59
CA ASP A 13 9.96 12.20 7.27
C ASP A 13 11.25 11.80 6.57
N GLN A 14 11.88 10.72 7.05
CA GLN A 14 13.08 10.19 6.43
C GLN A 14 12.80 9.69 5.00
N ALA A 15 11.68 9.01 4.76
CA ALA A 15 11.29 8.58 3.42
C ALA A 15 11.09 9.77 2.46
N ALA A 16 10.43 10.85 2.91
CA ALA A 16 10.30 12.09 2.14
C ALA A 16 11.66 12.74 1.85
N ARG A 17 12.54 12.86 2.84
CA ARG A 17 13.91 13.38 2.66
C ARG A 17 14.73 12.54 1.69
N GLU A 18 14.48 11.24 1.65
CA GLU A 18 15.08 10.33 0.68
C GLU A 18 14.40 10.37 -0.68
N GLY A 19 13.39 11.22 -0.87
CA GLY A 19 12.62 11.47 -2.09
C GLY A 19 11.83 10.25 -2.57
N ALA A 20 11.26 9.52 -1.61
CA ALA A 20 10.16 8.61 -1.90
C ALA A 20 8.90 9.41 -2.26
N THR A 21 8.06 8.87 -3.15
CA THR A 21 6.73 9.42 -3.47
C THR A 21 5.60 8.66 -2.77
N TRP A 22 5.90 7.43 -2.34
CA TRP A 22 5.01 6.58 -1.56
C TRP A 22 5.71 6.16 -0.27
N VAL A 23 4.93 5.93 0.79
CA VAL A 23 5.42 5.34 2.05
C VAL A 23 4.50 4.20 2.46
N GLU A 24 5.09 3.12 2.98
CA GLU A 24 4.35 1.97 3.48
C GLU A 24 4.44 1.95 5.02
N PHE A 25 3.33 1.61 5.67
CA PHE A 25 3.28 1.39 7.11
C PHE A 25 2.16 0.45 7.53
N ASP A 26 2.39 -0.24 8.65
CA ASP A 26 1.52 -1.27 9.21
C ASP A 26 0.53 -0.68 10.20
N VAL A 27 -0.77 -1.01 10.08
CA VAL A 27 -1.80 -0.52 11.00
C VAL A 27 -2.44 -1.64 11.81
N LYS A 28 -2.49 -1.43 13.13
CA LYS A 28 -3.17 -2.26 14.12
C LYS A 28 -4.17 -1.45 14.92
N LEU A 29 -5.08 -2.14 15.62
CA LEU A 29 -5.98 -1.51 16.59
C LEU A 29 -5.50 -1.74 18.01
N THR A 30 -5.49 -0.66 18.79
CA THR A 30 -5.35 -0.67 20.24
C THR A 30 -6.59 -1.28 20.91
N ARG A 31 -6.55 -1.47 22.24
CA ARG A 31 -7.69 -1.97 23.02
C ARG A 31 -8.93 -1.11 22.85
N ASP A 32 -8.76 0.20 22.94
CA ASP A 32 -9.78 1.25 22.77
C ASP A 32 -10.13 1.54 21.29
N GLY A 33 -9.62 0.75 20.34
CA GLY A 33 -10.03 0.79 18.95
C GLY A 33 -9.38 1.88 18.10
N ILE A 34 -8.36 2.55 18.61
CA ILE A 34 -7.60 3.55 17.85
C ILE A 34 -6.63 2.86 16.89
N PRO A 35 -6.59 3.24 15.61
CA PRO A 35 -5.59 2.72 14.68
C PRO A 35 -4.21 3.33 14.94
N VAL A 36 -3.18 2.49 15.08
CA VAL A 36 -1.79 2.87 15.35
C VAL A 36 -0.83 2.19 14.39
N LEU A 37 0.31 2.84 14.13
CA LEU A 37 1.37 2.28 13.29
C LEU A 37 2.18 1.26 14.09
N MET A 38 2.10 -0.02 13.74
CA MET A 38 2.82 -1.09 14.42
C MET A 38 2.83 -2.38 13.58
N HIS A 39 4.03 -2.88 13.29
CA HIS A 39 4.22 -4.15 12.60
C HIS A 39 3.92 -5.37 13.49
N ASP A 40 4.52 -5.41 14.68
CA ASP A 40 4.49 -6.59 15.53
C ASP A 40 3.16 -6.73 16.27
N VAL A 41 2.77 -7.96 16.62
CA VAL A 41 1.58 -8.20 17.46
C VAL A 41 1.78 -7.64 18.88
N ASN A 42 3.04 -7.47 19.30
CA ASN A 42 3.43 -6.96 20.62
C ASN A 42 4.31 -5.71 20.50
N LEU A 43 4.44 -4.98 21.60
CA LEU A 43 5.17 -3.70 21.68
C LEU A 43 6.67 -3.90 21.99
N LYS A 44 7.11 -5.12 22.29
CA LYS A 44 8.40 -5.38 22.95
C LYS A 44 9.60 -5.04 22.08
N ARG A 45 9.56 -5.36 20.78
CA ARG A 45 10.75 -5.21 19.91
C ARG A 45 11.10 -3.74 19.70
N THR A 46 10.11 -2.92 19.40
CA THR A 46 10.26 -1.51 18.98
C THR A 46 10.14 -0.53 20.13
N THR A 47 9.52 -0.89 21.26
CA THR A 47 9.39 0.02 22.41
C THR A 47 9.88 -0.53 23.75
N GLY A 48 10.25 -1.82 23.81
CA GLY A 48 10.66 -2.49 25.05
C GLY A 48 9.51 -2.90 25.96
N TYR A 49 8.29 -2.44 25.69
CA TYR A 49 7.13 -2.72 26.53
C TYR A 49 6.52 -4.10 26.26
N LYS A 50 6.32 -4.91 27.31
CA LYS A 50 5.84 -6.29 27.21
C LYS A 50 4.32 -6.37 27.26
N ALA A 51 3.65 -5.97 26.19
CA ALA A 51 2.21 -6.19 26.02
C ALA A 51 1.84 -6.41 24.55
N LEU A 52 0.66 -6.98 24.30
CA LEU A 52 0.08 -7.01 22.96
C LEU A 52 -0.55 -5.65 22.64
N VAL A 53 -0.50 -5.25 21.37
CA VAL A 53 -1.12 -3.98 20.91
C VAL A 53 -2.61 -3.95 21.24
N ARG A 54 -3.31 -5.08 21.03
CA ARG A 54 -4.76 -5.20 21.27
C ARG A 54 -5.17 -5.10 22.75
N ASP A 55 -4.22 -5.21 23.68
CA ASP A 55 -4.49 -5.26 25.12
C ASP A 55 -4.14 -3.93 25.83
N ALA A 56 -3.59 -2.94 25.11
CA ALA A 56 -3.22 -1.64 25.64
C ALA A 56 -4.01 -0.50 24.97
N ASP A 57 -4.37 0.52 25.75
CA ASP A 57 -5.00 1.73 25.22
C ASP A 57 -3.99 2.59 24.46
N TYR A 58 -4.50 3.40 23.53
CA TYR A 58 -3.67 4.28 22.73
C TYR A 58 -2.83 5.24 23.57
N GLN A 59 -3.36 5.81 24.66
CA GLN A 59 -2.58 6.73 25.50
C GLN A 59 -1.36 6.06 26.12
N VAL A 60 -1.46 4.77 26.50
CA VAL A 60 -0.32 3.99 26.98
C VAL A 60 0.66 3.78 25.84
N ILE A 61 0.20 3.31 24.68
CA ILE A 61 1.05 3.02 23.52
C ILE A 61 1.80 4.27 23.02
N ARG A 62 1.11 5.41 22.95
CA ARG A 62 1.65 6.69 22.49
C ARG A 62 2.77 7.22 23.38
N SER A 63 2.72 6.91 24.68
CA SER A 63 3.76 7.30 25.64
C SER A 63 5.06 6.49 25.54
N LEU A 64 5.07 5.42 24.74
CA LEU A 64 6.23 4.56 24.58
C LEU A 64 7.24 5.13 23.58
N ASP A 65 8.52 4.87 23.83
CA ASP A 65 9.62 5.29 22.95
C ASP A 65 9.87 4.22 21.87
N ALA A 66 9.37 4.48 20.65
CA ALA A 66 9.57 3.66 19.46
C ALA A 66 10.95 3.83 18.81
N GLY A 67 11.73 4.83 19.23
CA GLY A 67 13.09 5.10 18.75
C GLY A 67 14.19 4.57 19.67
N TYR A 68 13.85 4.09 20.87
CA TYR A 68 14.80 3.76 21.96
C TYR A 68 15.96 2.82 21.58
N ARG A 69 15.75 1.94 20.61
CA ARG A 69 16.75 0.96 20.12
C ARG A 69 17.38 1.33 18.79
N PHE A 70 16.89 2.38 18.14
CA PHE A 70 17.33 2.72 16.80
C PHE A 70 18.61 3.55 16.83
N HIS A 71 18.53 4.76 17.38
CA HIS A 71 19.66 5.68 17.55
C HIS A 71 19.26 6.75 18.57
N GLU A 72 20.24 7.38 19.24
CA GLU A 72 20.00 8.40 20.26
C GLU A 72 19.20 9.59 19.73
N ASP A 73 19.40 9.96 18.46
CA ASP A 73 18.66 11.05 17.79
C ASP A 73 17.14 10.82 17.71
N PHE A 74 16.67 9.59 17.92
CA PHE A 74 15.23 9.25 17.91
C PHE A 74 14.69 8.93 19.30
N ARG A 75 15.41 9.30 20.37
CA ARG A 75 14.91 9.18 21.73
C ARG A 75 13.53 9.83 21.87
N ASN A 76 12.62 9.13 22.53
CA ASN A 76 11.24 9.55 22.79
C ASN A 76 10.37 9.70 21.52
N GLU A 77 10.77 9.15 20.38
CA GLU A 77 9.89 9.08 19.21
C GLU A 77 8.66 8.23 19.58
N PRO A 78 7.43 8.77 19.55
CA PRO A 78 6.25 8.04 19.98
C PRO A 78 5.78 7.02 18.93
N VAL A 79 4.95 6.06 19.36
CA VAL A 79 4.16 5.26 18.41
C VAL A 79 3.01 6.11 17.88
N PRO A 80 2.94 6.43 16.57
CA PRO A 80 1.91 7.32 16.04
C PRO A 80 0.58 6.61 15.79
N SER A 81 -0.49 7.37 15.85
CA SER A 81 -1.79 7.00 15.31
C SER A 81 -1.79 7.04 13.79
N LEU A 82 -2.72 6.32 13.15
CA LEU A 82 -2.94 6.43 11.72
C LEU A 82 -3.33 7.86 11.31
N ARG A 83 -4.07 8.58 12.15
CA ARG A 83 -4.40 9.99 11.92
C ARG A 83 -3.14 10.83 11.75
N GLU A 84 -2.21 10.76 12.71
CA GLU A 84 -0.95 11.52 12.66
C GLU A 84 -0.14 11.17 11.41
N ALA A 85 -0.11 9.89 11.02
CA ALA A 85 0.59 9.45 9.80
C ALA A 85 -0.08 9.96 8.51
N LEU A 86 -1.41 9.92 8.40
CA LEU A 86 -2.15 10.43 7.24
C LEU A 86 -1.96 11.95 7.09
N GLU A 87 -2.12 12.70 8.18
CA GLU A 87 -1.88 14.15 8.20
C GLU A 87 -0.44 14.46 7.79
N ARG A 88 0.54 13.69 8.27
CA ARG A 88 1.95 13.88 7.89
C ARG A 88 2.22 13.57 6.42
N CYS A 89 1.69 12.48 5.90
CA CYS A 89 1.85 12.11 4.49
C CYS A 89 1.26 13.19 3.58
N ALA A 90 0.07 13.70 3.91
CA ALA A 90 -0.57 14.78 3.18
C ALA A 90 0.28 16.06 3.15
N MET A 91 0.86 16.46 4.29
CA MET A 91 1.75 17.63 4.36
C MET A 91 3.02 17.48 3.51
N LEU A 92 3.53 16.25 3.39
CA LEU A 92 4.75 15.95 2.64
C LEU A 92 4.51 15.60 1.17
N GLY A 93 3.25 15.51 0.73
CA GLY A 93 2.90 15.04 -0.61
C GLY A 93 3.22 13.56 -0.85
N LEU A 94 3.31 12.75 0.21
CA LEU A 94 3.54 11.30 0.12
C LEU A 94 2.21 10.57 -0.04
N THR A 95 2.17 9.56 -0.91
CA THR A 95 1.00 8.66 -1.02
C THR A 95 1.18 7.42 -0.13
N PRO A 96 0.27 7.15 0.81
CA PRO A 96 0.43 6.02 1.72
C PRO A 96 -0.06 4.70 1.10
N ASN A 97 0.77 3.66 1.24
CA ASN A 97 0.35 2.26 1.18
C ASN A 97 0.15 1.75 2.62
N ILE A 98 -1.09 1.55 3.01
CA ILE A 98 -1.49 1.24 4.38
C ILE A 98 -1.68 -0.27 4.48
N GLU A 99 -0.74 -0.98 5.08
CA GLU A 99 -0.93 -2.40 5.40
C GLU A 99 -1.90 -2.53 6.58
N ILE A 100 -3.13 -3.00 6.32
CA ILE A 100 -4.07 -3.41 7.35
C ILE A 100 -3.55 -4.72 7.96
N LYS A 101 -2.99 -4.66 9.17
CA LYS A 101 -2.32 -5.79 9.81
C LYS A 101 -3.04 -6.21 11.09
N PRO A 102 -4.27 -6.75 11.00
CA PRO A 102 -5.12 -6.97 12.16
C PRO A 102 -4.49 -7.91 13.20
N CYS A 103 -4.84 -7.72 14.47
CA CYS A 103 -4.68 -8.79 15.44
C CYS A 103 -5.68 -9.93 15.14
N PRO A 104 -5.34 -11.20 15.41
CA PRO A 104 -6.24 -12.32 15.14
C PRO A 104 -7.63 -12.09 15.74
N GLY A 105 -8.67 -12.29 14.92
CA GLY A 105 -10.08 -12.09 15.30
C GLY A 105 -10.60 -10.66 15.16
N ARG A 106 -9.74 -9.68 14.80
CA ARG A 106 -10.13 -8.27 14.60
C ARG A 106 -10.07 -7.85 13.13
N GLU A 107 -10.01 -8.78 12.18
CA GLU A 107 -9.74 -8.50 10.76
C GLU A 107 -10.72 -7.49 10.15
N ARG A 108 -12.02 -7.70 10.38
CA ARG A 108 -13.08 -6.79 9.89
C ARG A 108 -13.02 -5.44 10.59
N GLN A 109 -12.85 -5.44 11.91
CA GLN A 109 -12.81 -4.21 12.72
C GLN A 109 -11.62 -3.34 12.32
N THR A 110 -10.43 -3.91 12.17
CA THR A 110 -9.24 -3.17 11.71
C THR A 110 -9.44 -2.62 10.31
N GLY A 111 -10.03 -3.40 9.40
CA GLY A 111 -10.32 -2.92 8.03
C GLY A 111 -11.25 -1.71 8.01
N MET A 112 -12.33 -1.75 8.79
CA MET A 112 -13.27 -0.62 8.89
C MET A 112 -12.66 0.61 9.56
N ALA A 113 -11.93 0.43 10.66
CA ALA A 113 -11.34 1.55 11.37
C ALA A 113 -10.26 2.27 10.54
N VAL A 114 -9.53 1.53 9.70
CA VAL A 114 -8.59 2.13 8.73
C VAL A 114 -9.34 2.96 7.68
N THR A 115 -10.40 2.42 7.08
CA THR A 115 -11.17 3.15 6.07
C THR A 115 -11.91 4.36 6.65
N GLU A 116 -12.43 4.26 7.87
CA GLU A 116 -13.01 5.37 8.62
C GLU A 116 -11.97 6.48 8.86
N ALA A 117 -10.76 6.14 9.30
CA ALA A 117 -9.68 7.11 9.47
C ALA A 117 -9.28 7.80 8.17
N ILE A 118 -9.19 7.05 7.06
CA ILE A 118 -8.90 7.61 5.73
C ILE A 118 -10.00 8.59 5.32
N LYS A 119 -11.28 8.21 5.44
CA LYS A 119 -12.42 9.09 5.10
C LYS A 119 -12.42 10.38 5.92
N ALA A 120 -12.00 10.30 7.18
CA ALA A 120 -11.99 11.44 8.10
C ALA A 120 -10.79 12.37 7.92
N HIS A 121 -9.62 11.83 7.57
CA HIS A 121 -8.35 12.56 7.69
C HIS A 121 -7.54 12.65 6.40
N TRP A 122 -7.83 11.85 5.37
CA TRP A 122 -7.14 11.98 4.09
C TRP A 122 -7.79 13.08 3.24
N PRO A 123 -7.03 14.10 2.79
CA PRO A 123 -7.59 15.14 1.94
C PRO A 123 -7.97 14.56 0.56
N LYS A 124 -8.76 15.32 -0.20
CA LYS A 124 -8.92 15.06 -1.63
C LYS A 124 -7.56 15.31 -2.30
N ALA A 125 -6.90 14.24 -2.68
CA ALA A 125 -5.63 14.25 -3.40
C ALA A 125 -5.80 13.56 -4.75
N GLU A 126 -4.87 13.80 -5.66
CA GLU A 126 -4.84 13.16 -6.98
C GLU A 126 -4.75 11.63 -6.86
N LEU A 127 -3.90 11.15 -5.94
CA LEU A 127 -3.76 9.73 -5.63
C LEU A 127 -4.39 9.38 -4.28
N PRO A 128 -5.30 8.39 -4.24
CA PRO A 128 -5.82 7.86 -2.99
C PRO A 128 -4.83 6.90 -2.31
N PRO A 129 -4.92 6.71 -0.98
CA PRO A 129 -4.19 5.67 -0.26
C PRO A 129 -4.47 4.29 -0.83
N LEU A 130 -3.42 3.46 -0.93
CA LEU A 130 -3.54 2.04 -1.26
C LEU A 130 -3.70 1.22 0.02
N LEU A 131 -4.79 0.46 0.14
CA LEU A 131 -5.00 -0.43 1.28
C LEU A 131 -4.47 -1.81 0.94
N SER A 132 -3.46 -2.28 1.66
CA SER A 132 -2.92 -3.62 1.48
C SER A 132 -3.15 -4.51 2.69
N SER A 133 -3.18 -5.84 2.52
CA SER A 133 -3.23 -6.77 3.66
C SER A 133 -2.92 -8.20 3.23
N PHE A 134 -2.38 -9.01 4.15
CA PHE A 134 -2.40 -10.49 4.02
C PHE A 134 -3.78 -11.08 4.36
N SER A 135 -4.64 -10.31 5.02
CA SER A 135 -5.98 -10.73 5.43
C SER A 135 -7.00 -10.37 4.36
N THR A 136 -7.48 -11.38 3.64
CA THR A 136 -8.60 -11.22 2.70
C THR A 136 -9.88 -10.74 3.38
N LYS A 137 -10.07 -11.04 4.68
CA LYS A 137 -11.19 -10.53 5.48
C LYS A 137 -11.10 -9.01 5.69
N SER A 138 -9.89 -8.50 5.91
CA SER A 138 -9.65 -7.06 6.09
C SER A 138 -9.82 -6.31 4.78
N LEU A 139 -9.30 -6.84 3.66
CA LEU A 139 -9.52 -6.27 2.33
C LEU A 139 -10.99 -6.30 1.91
N LEU A 140 -11.72 -7.36 2.26
CA LEU A 140 -13.15 -7.44 1.98
C LEU A 140 -13.95 -6.42 2.81
N ALA A 141 -13.57 -6.19 4.07
CA ALA A 141 -14.16 -5.14 4.88
C ALA A 141 -13.91 -3.74 4.27
N ALA A 142 -12.67 -3.48 3.85
CA ALA A 142 -12.30 -2.24 3.17
C ALA A 142 -13.05 -2.05 1.84
N ARG A 143 -13.22 -3.12 1.05
CA ARG A 143 -14.02 -3.09 -0.19
C ARG A 143 -15.46 -2.67 0.07
N TYR A 144 -16.11 -3.25 1.10
CA TYR A 144 -17.50 -2.90 1.41
C TYR A 144 -17.66 -1.49 1.95
N ASP A 145 -16.75 -1.05 2.83
CA ASP A 145 -16.86 0.25 3.47
C ASP A 145 -16.39 1.40 2.56
N ALA A 146 -15.33 1.21 1.78
CA ALA A 146 -14.68 2.25 1.02
C ALA A 146 -14.21 1.75 -0.37
N PRO A 147 -15.15 1.35 -1.26
CA PRO A 147 -14.85 0.71 -2.54
C PRO A 147 -13.99 1.58 -3.47
N ALA A 148 -14.04 2.91 -3.33
CA ALA A 148 -13.28 3.86 -4.14
C ALA A 148 -11.76 3.83 -3.90
N TYR A 149 -11.29 3.32 -2.75
CA TYR A 149 -9.85 3.27 -2.46
C TYR A 149 -9.21 1.99 -3.02
N PRO A 150 -8.05 2.08 -3.70
CA PRO A 150 -7.38 0.93 -4.28
C PRO A 150 -6.95 -0.09 -3.23
N ARG A 151 -6.83 -1.36 -3.65
CA ARG A 151 -6.56 -2.49 -2.74
C ARG A 151 -5.48 -3.42 -3.29
N GLY A 152 -4.53 -3.78 -2.44
CA GLY A 152 -3.45 -4.72 -2.74
C GLY A 152 -3.52 -5.98 -1.87
N LEU A 153 -3.44 -7.17 -2.47
CA LEU A 153 -3.29 -8.41 -1.70
C LEU A 153 -1.81 -8.69 -1.45
N LEU A 154 -1.41 -8.71 -0.17
CA LEU A 154 -0.08 -9.16 0.24
C LEU A 154 -0.02 -10.68 0.29
N ALA A 155 1.02 -11.26 -0.31
CA ALA A 155 1.28 -12.69 -0.23
C ALA A 155 2.78 -13.02 -0.34
N ASN A 156 3.24 -13.99 0.46
CA ASN A 156 4.62 -14.48 0.35
C ASN A 156 4.90 -15.19 -0.98
N ARG A 157 3.89 -15.83 -1.56
CA ARG A 157 3.92 -16.45 -2.89
C ARG A 157 2.58 -16.16 -3.54
N MET A 158 2.55 -16.03 -4.86
CA MET A 158 1.30 -15.83 -5.59
C MET A 158 0.32 -16.98 -5.29
N PRO A 159 -0.90 -16.70 -4.78
CA PRO A 159 -1.90 -17.73 -4.56
C PRO A 159 -2.27 -18.43 -5.88
N ARG A 160 -2.57 -19.74 -5.83
CA ARG A 160 -2.99 -20.48 -7.04
C ARG A 160 -4.28 -19.92 -7.63
N ASP A 161 -5.19 -19.43 -6.79
CA ASP A 161 -6.47 -18.83 -7.18
C ASP A 161 -6.44 -17.30 -7.18
N TRP A 162 -5.26 -16.68 -7.42
CA TRP A 162 -5.09 -15.23 -7.35
C TRP A 162 -6.07 -14.45 -8.22
N GLN A 163 -6.44 -14.93 -9.42
CA GLN A 163 -7.42 -14.27 -10.30
C GLN A 163 -8.81 -14.22 -9.66
N ARG A 164 -9.22 -15.32 -9.02
CA ARG A 164 -10.49 -15.39 -8.28
C ARG A 164 -10.46 -14.42 -7.10
N LEU A 165 -9.34 -14.35 -6.38
CA LEU A 165 -9.15 -13.39 -5.28
C LEU A 165 -9.15 -11.95 -5.77
N ALA A 166 -8.48 -11.66 -6.89
CA ALA A 166 -8.44 -10.35 -7.52
C ALA A 166 -9.83 -9.85 -7.88
N ASN A 167 -10.64 -10.69 -8.53
CA ASN A 167 -12.04 -10.38 -8.84
C ASN A 167 -12.90 -10.22 -7.59
N ARG A 168 -12.75 -11.14 -6.61
CA ARG A 168 -13.56 -11.11 -5.38
C ARG A 168 -13.25 -9.89 -4.50
N LEU A 169 -12.02 -9.41 -4.49
CA LEU A 169 -11.58 -8.30 -3.64
C LEU A 169 -11.48 -6.98 -4.42
N GLU A 170 -11.76 -6.99 -5.73
CA GLU A 170 -11.57 -5.86 -6.64
C GLU A 170 -10.18 -5.25 -6.44
N LEU A 171 -9.16 -6.12 -6.55
CA LEU A 171 -7.77 -5.72 -6.35
C LEU A 171 -7.30 -4.83 -7.51
N THR A 172 -6.48 -3.86 -7.15
CA THR A 172 -5.75 -3.00 -8.08
C THR A 172 -4.27 -3.34 -8.11
N ALA A 173 -3.78 -4.20 -7.21
CA ALA A 173 -2.41 -4.70 -7.21
C ALA A 173 -2.25 -6.03 -6.46
N LEU A 174 -1.16 -6.76 -6.75
CA LEU A 174 -0.61 -7.83 -5.92
C LEU A 174 0.70 -7.38 -5.28
N HIS A 175 0.87 -7.63 -3.99
CA HIS A 175 2.10 -7.31 -3.27
C HIS A 175 2.81 -8.60 -2.90
N LEU A 176 3.85 -8.96 -3.63
CA LEU A 176 4.51 -10.26 -3.52
C LEU A 176 5.90 -10.15 -2.89
N ASN A 177 6.30 -11.19 -2.15
CA ASN A 177 7.69 -11.28 -1.72
C ASN A 177 8.60 -11.41 -2.95
N GLY A 178 9.48 -10.43 -3.18
CA GLY A 178 10.26 -10.36 -4.42
C GLY A 178 11.27 -11.50 -4.61
N THR A 179 11.57 -12.29 -3.58
CA THR A 179 12.41 -13.49 -3.70
C THR A 179 11.67 -14.69 -4.29
N HIS A 180 10.34 -14.62 -4.44
CA HIS A 180 9.51 -15.72 -4.94
C HIS A 180 8.77 -15.41 -6.25
N ILE A 181 9.00 -14.23 -6.83
CA ILE A 181 8.36 -13.81 -8.08
C ILE A 181 9.11 -14.43 -9.26
N THR A 182 8.36 -14.94 -10.24
CA THR A 182 8.89 -15.44 -11.51
C THR A 182 8.40 -14.58 -12.68
N THR A 183 9.16 -14.55 -13.78
CA THR A 183 8.77 -13.82 -15.00
C THR A 183 7.45 -14.33 -15.58
N ALA A 184 7.16 -15.62 -15.46
CA ALA A 184 5.87 -16.19 -15.88
C ALA A 184 4.70 -15.61 -15.08
N GLN A 185 4.83 -15.50 -13.75
CA GLN A 185 3.80 -14.89 -12.91
C GLN A 185 3.61 -13.40 -13.22
N LEU A 186 4.70 -12.67 -13.51
CA LEU A 186 4.62 -11.27 -13.93
C LEU A 186 3.90 -11.14 -15.28
N ALA A 187 4.15 -12.05 -16.23
CA ALA A 187 3.42 -12.10 -17.48
C ALA A 187 1.91 -12.37 -17.25
N ASP A 188 1.57 -13.35 -16.43
CA ASP A 188 0.16 -13.66 -16.11
C ASP A 188 -0.57 -12.46 -15.47
N CYS A 189 0.09 -11.75 -14.55
CA CYS A 189 -0.48 -10.57 -13.89
C CYS A 189 -0.65 -9.41 -14.87
N ARG A 190 0.35 -9.22 -15.75
CA ARG A 190 0.37 -8.20 -16.79
C ARG A 190 -0.77 -8.41 -17.80
N ASP A 191 -0.96 -9.64 -18.27
CA ASP A 191 -2.03 -9.99 -19.22
C ASP A 191 -3.42 -9.82 -18.58
N ALA A 192 -3.52 -9.87 -17.25
CA ALA A 192 -4.73 -9.57 -16.49
C ALA A 192 -4.89 -8.08 -16.09
N GLY A 193 -3.93 -7.21 -16.45
CA GLY A 193 -3.94 -5.80 -16.08
C GLY A 193 -3.76 -5.53 -14.58
N LEU A 194 -3.14 -6.45 -13.83
CA LEU A 194 -2.95 -6.36 -12.39
C LEU A 194 -1.47 -6.11 -12.06
N PRO A 195 -1.06 -4.89 -11.65
CA PRO A 195 0.33 -4.60 -11.33
C PRO A 195 0.80 -5.37 -10.09
N VAL A 196 2.09 -5.66 -10.05
CA VAL A 196 2.80 -6.35 -8.97
C VAL A 196 3.78 -5.40 -8.29
N LEU A 197 3.65 -5.27 -6.98
CA LEU A 197 4.62 -4.61 -6.12
C LEU A 197 5.45 -5.69 -5.39
N ALA A 198 6.76 -5.50 -5.30
CA ALA A 198 7.66 -6.44 -4.64
C ALA A 198 8.17 -5.88 -3.31
N TRP A 199 8.09 -6.68 -2.24
CA TRP A 199 8.61 -6.37 -0.91
C TRP A 199 9.49 -7.51 -0.36
N THR A 200 10.36 -7.29 0.61
CA THR A 200 11.06 -6.02 0.88
C THR A 200 12.41 -6.09 0.17
N ILE A 201 12.68 -5.16 -0.76
CA ILE A 201 13.87 -5.23 -1.62
C ILE A 201 14.85 -4.13 -1.24
N ASN A 202 15.92 -4.52 -0.55
CA ASN A 202 16.97 -3.60 -0.08
C ASN A 202 18.24 -3.64 -0.93
N HIS A 203 18.31 -4.56 -1.91
CA HIS A 203 19.48 -4.73 -2.77
C HIS A 203 19.24 -4.12 -4.17
N PRO A 204 20.03 -3.10 -4.57
CA PRO A 204 19.93 -2.43 -5.87
C PRO A 204 19.81 -3.36 -7.09
N ARG A 205 20.69 -4.36 -7.18
CA ARG A 205 20.72 -5.28 -8.33
C ARG A 205 19.44 -6.13 -8.42
N LEU A 206 18.90 -6.55 -7.27
CA LEU A 206 17.65 -7.29 -7.22
C LEU A 206 16.47 -6.40 -7.62
N ALA A 207 16.41 -5.17 -7.12
CA ALA A 207 15.38 -4.20 -7.52
C ALA A 207 15.40 -3.94 -9.04
N ALA A 208 16.58 -3.68 -9.59
CA ALA A 208 16.78 -3.52 -11.04
C ALA A 208 16.29 -4.73 -11.84
N SER A 209 16.65 -5.95 -11.41
CA SER A 209 16.23 -7.20 -12.05
C SER A 209 14.72 -7.41 -12.01
N LEU A 210 14.09 -7.14 -10.86
CA LEU A 210 12.63 -7.26 -10.69
C LEU A 210 11.87 -6.25 -11.55
N VAL A 211 12.31 -4.99 -11.58
CA VAL A 211 11.71 -3.95 -12.44
C VAL A 211 11.87 -4.31 -13.91
N ALA A 212 13.06 -4.75 -14.33
CA ALA A 212 13.30 -5.21 -15.70
C ALA A 212 12.43 -6.43 -16.08
N SER A 213 12.04 -7.24 -15.10
CA SER A 213 11.15 -8.39 -15.29
C SER A 213 9.66 -8.02 -15.30
N GLY A 214 9.30 -6.77 -15.00
CA GLY A 214 7.93 -6.25 -15.04
C GLY A 214 7.28 -5.95 -13.70
N VAL A 215 8.02 -5.91 -12.58
CA VAL A 215 7.50 -5.39 -11.30
C VAL A 215 7.31 -3.87 -11.39
N GLN A 216 6.15 -3.38 -11.00
CA GLN A 216 5.76 -1.96 -11.12
C GLN A 216 6.12 -1.12 -9.89
N GLY A 217 6.38 -1.73 -8.74
CA GLY A 217 6.78 -1.00 -7.55
C GLY A 217 7.67 -1.82 -6.62
N ILE A 218 8.59 -1.14 -5.96
CA ILE A 218 9.50 -1.73 -4.98
C ILE A 218 9.22 -1.12 -3.62
N ILE A 219 8.88 -1.98 -2.66
CA ILE A 219 8.79 -1.63 -1.23
C ILE A 219 10.16 -1.93 -0.61
N THR A 220 10.77 -0.92 0.00
CA THR A 220 12.18 -0.95 0.43
C THR A 220 12.41 -0.17 1.71
N ASP A 221 13.39 -0.63 2.50
CA ASP A 221 13.92 0.10 3.65
C ASP A 221 14.99 1.14 3.26
N CYS A 222 15.43 1.16 1.99
CA CYS A 222 16.47 2.08 1.50
C CYS A 222 16.01 2.88 0.25
N PRO A 223 14.98 3.75 0.35
CA PRO A 223 14.40 4.46 -0.80
C PRO A 223 15.41 5.17 -1.70
N ALA A 224 16.31 5.97 -1.12
CA ALA A 224 17.29 6.72 -1.92
C ALA A 224 18.23 5.80 -2.70
N THR A 225 18.69 4.71 -2.07
CA THR A 225 19.60 3.73 -2.68
C THR A 225 18.94 3.01 -3.85
N ILE A 226 17.69 2.56 -3.69
CA ILE A 226 16.96 1.88 -4.77
C ILE A 226 16.63 2.85 -5.90
N ARG A 227 16.17 4.07 -5.59
CA ARG A 227 15.87 5.07 -6.61
C ARG A 227 17.09 5.37 -7.49
N ASN A 228 18.25 5.63 -6.89
CA ASN A 228 19.47 5.93 -7.64
C ASN A 228 19.85 4.76 -8.56
N ALA A 229 19.77 3.53 -8.07
CA ALA A 229 20.04 2.34 -8.88
C ALA A 229 19.07 2.17 -10.06
N LEU A 230 17.80 2.54 -9.90
CA LEU A 230 16.81 2.48 -10.98
C LEU A 230 16.98 3.62 -11.99
N ALA A 231 17.51 4.77 -11.58
CA ALA A 231 17.84 5.88 -12.49
C ALA A 231 19.05 5.56 -13.39
N GLU A 232 19.97 4.72 -12.93
CA GLU A 232 21.16 4.28 -13.67
C GLU A 232 20.89 3.13 -14.66
N LEU A 233 19.65 2.62 -14.73
CA LEU A 233 19.30 1.57 -15.69
C LEU A 233 19.50 2.04 -17.13
N PRO A 234 20.02 1.18 -18.04
CA PRO A 234 20.17 1.52 -19.44
C PRO A 234 18.86 2.05 -20.06
N PRO A 235 18.90 3.03 -20.98
CA PRO A 235 17.71 3.66 -21.57
C PRO A 235 16.70 2.66 -22.18
N GLY A 236 17.15 1.50 -22.67
CA GLY A 236 16.27 0.44 -23.19
C GLY A 236 15.40 -0.24 -22.13
N LEU A 237 15.90 -0.35 -20.89
CA LEU A 237 15.14 -0.87 -19.74
C LEU A 237 14.27 0.22 -19.10
N GLN A 238 14.68 1.49 -19.19
CA GLN A 238 13.84 2.63 -18.83
C GLN A 238 12.61 2.73 -19.75
N LYS A 239 12.78 2.50 -21.07
CA LYS A 239 11.65 2.46 -22.01
C LYS A 239 10.62 1.36 -21.72
N LEU A 240 11.02 0.19 -21.21
CA LEU A 240 10.07 -0.86 -20.80
C LEU A 240 9.29 -0.48 -19.53
N ARG A 241 9.93 0.25 -18.61
CA ARG A 241 9.27 0.86 -17.45
C ARG A 241 8.26 1.93 -17.88
N ASP A 242 8.62 2.76 -18.86
CA ASP A 242 7.84 3.93 -19.26
C ASP A 242 6.74 3.60 -20.30
N ALA A 243 6.97 2.66 -21.23
CA ALA A 243 6.01 2.26 -22.28
C ALA A 243 4.74 1.57 -21.72
N TRP A 244 4.80 1.05 -20.51
CA TRP A 244 3.62 0.51 -19.82
C TRP A 244 2.66 1.59 -19.32
N HIS A 245 3.12 2.83 -19.13
CA HIS A 245 2.24 3.96 -18.85
C HIS A 245 1.45 4.42 -20.09
N SER A 246 1.88 4.05 -21.30
CA SER A 246 1.26 4.47 -22.57
C SER A 246 0.32 3.46 -23.22
N ASP A 247 0.37 2.16 -22.87
CA ASP A 247 -0.34 1.07 -23.57
C ASP A 247 -1.64 0.57 -22.88
N MET A 248 -2.21 1.33 -21.94
CA MET A 248 -3.51 1.01 -21.32
C MET A 248 -4.67 1.48 -22.22
N PRO A 249 -5.63 0.61 -22.63
CA PRO A 249 -6.81 1.05 -23.36
C PRO A 249 -7.77 1.85 -22.46
N ASP A 250 -8.17 3.03 -22.93
CA ASP A 250 -9.09 4.00 -22.33
C ASP A 250 -10.19 3.41 -21.42
N GLN A 251 -10.02 3.55 -20.10
CA GLN A 251 -11.13 3.66 -19.13
C GLN A 251 -10.79 4.76 -18.11
N HIS A 252 -11.75 5.67 -17.88
CA HIS A 252 -11.62 6.98 -17.24
C HIS A 252 -10.87 7.09 -15.87
N CYS A 253 -9.89 8.02 -15.89
CA CYS A 253 -9.21 8.92 -14.90
C CYS A 253 -9.76 9.18 -13.46
N PRO A 254 -8.99 9.86 -12.55
CA PRO A 254 -7.70 10.61 -12.72
C PRO A 254 -6.60 10.27 -11.68
N ALA A 255 -5.33 10.70 -11.70
CA ALA A 255 -4.31 11.12 -12.67
C ALA A 255 -2.92 10.93 -11.97
N LEU A 256 -1.81 10.96 -12.71
CA LEU A 256 -0.45 11.08 -12.17
C LEU A 256 0.39 11.89 -13.19
N LEU A 257 0.69 13.16 -12.86
CA LEU A 257 1.59 14.14 -13.49
C LEU A 257 1.38 14.52 -15.00
N ASP A 258 0.97 15.78 -15.21
CA ASP A 258 0.81 16.50 -16.49
C ASP A 258 2.10 16.66 -17.33
N LEU A 259 1.97 16.65 -18.68
CA LEU A 259 2.68 17.51 -19.67
C LEU A 259 2.00 17.43 -21.08
N PRO A 260 2.20 18.40 -22.00
CA PRO A 260 1.15 19.18 -22.67
C PRO A 260 0.54 18.59 -23.95
N THR A 261 -0.63 19.13 -24.28
CA THR A 261 -1.53 18.79 -25.39
C THR A 261 -0.93 19.00 -26.79
N VAL A 262 -1.19 18.03 -27.69
CA VAL A 262 -1.32 18.27 -29.14
C VAL A 262 -2.58 17.55 -29.64
N SER A 263 -3.39 18.30 -30.37
CA SER A 263 -4.73 18.01 -30.86
C SER A 263 -4.79 16.99 -32.02
N GLY A 264 -5.82 16.13 -32.05
CA GLY A 264 -6.19 15.30 -33.22
C GLY A 264 -7.29 14.24 -32.92
N PRO A 265 -8.19 13.88 -33.87
CA PRO A 265 -9.59 13.59 -33.56
C PRO A 265 -9.96 12.12 -33.26
N ALA A 266 -11.10 11.99 -32.58
CA ALA A 266 -11.74 10.80 -32.04
C ALA A 266 -12.14 9.71 -33.07
N ILE A 267 -12.08 8.44 -32.64
CA ILE A 267 -12.88 7.35 -33.22
C ILE A 267 -13.44 6.44 -32.12
N HIS A 268 -14.77 6.41 -32.02
CA HIS A 268 -15.58 5.47 -31.25
C HIS A 268 -15.36 3.99 -31.64
N ARG A 269 -15.28 3.06 -30.67
CA ARG A 269 -15.95 1.74 -30.74
C ARG A 269 -16.43 1.24 -29.37
N ARG A 270 -17.67 0.76 -29.36
CA ARG A 270 -18.47 0.30 -28.19
C ARG A 270 -18.15 -1.13 -27.77
N ARG A 271 -18.40 -1.42 -26.48
CA ARG A 271 -18.49 -2.73 -25.81
C ARG A 271 -19.53 -3.68 -26.44
N PRO A 272 -19.52 -4.96 -26.04
CA PRO A 272 -20.74 -5.54 -25.47
C PRO A 272 -20.51 -6.32 -24.17
N TYR A 273 -21.35 -6.05 -23.17
CA TYR A 273 -21.70 -6.99 -22.09
C TYR A 273 -23.22 -7.04 -22.00
N THR A 274 -23.78 -8.21 -22.29
CA THR A 274 -25.21 -8.50 -22.24
C THR A 274 -25.59 -9.16 -20.91
N ARG A 275 -26.45 -8.46 -20.16
CA ARG A 275 -27.60 -8.90 -19.35
C ARG A 275 -27.60 -10.32 -18.74
N LEU A 276 -27.84 -10.36 -17.42
CA LEU A 276 -28.89 -11.19 -16.83
C LEU A 276 -29.67 -10.39 -15.77
N ARG A 277 -30.98 -10.65 -15.72
CA ARG A 277 -32.06 -9.80 -15.20
C ARG A 277 -32.42 -10.08 -13.73
N ARG A 278 -32.92 -9.02 -13.08
CA ARG A 278 -34.08 -8.91 -12.16
C ARG A 278 -34.44 -10.10 -11.27
N TYR A 279 -34.45 -9.85 -9.96
CA TYR A 279 -35.66 -9.98 -9.15
C TYR A 279 -35.73 -8.81 -8.16
N ALA A 280 -36.92 -8.20 -8.05
CA ALA A 280 -37.31 -7.20 -7.07
C ALA A 280 -38.56 -7.73 -6.38
N MET A 281 -38.68 -7.53 -5.06
CA MET A 281 -39.92 -7.27 -4.30
C MET A 281 -39.59 -7.27 -2.79
N ASN A 282 -39.74 -6.13 -2.09
CA ASN A 282 -40.85 -5.79 -1.16
C ASN A 282 -40.75 -6.58 0.17
N LYS A 283 -40.58 -5.99 1.37
CA LYS A 283 -41.35 -4.98 2.15
C LYS A 283 -41.75 -5.68 3.47
N TRP A 284 -41.37 -5.09 4.61
CA TRP A 284 -41.95 -5.17 5.97
C TRP A 284 -42.02 -6.52 6.73
N ALA A 285 -41.81 -6.37 8.05
CA ALA A 285 -41.79 -7.33 9.17
C ALA A 285 -40.47 -8.07 9.40
#